data_AF-H8ITU9-F1
#
_entry.id   AF-H8ITU9-F1
#
_cell.length_a   1.000
_cell.length_b   1.000
_cell.length_c   1.000
_cell.angle_alpha   90.00
_cell.angle_beta   90.00
_cell.angle_gamma   90.00
#
_symmetry.space_group_name_H-M   'P 1'
#
loop_
_entity.id
_entity.type
_entity.pdbx_description
1 polymer ?
#
loop_
_entity_poly.entity_id
_entity_poly.type
_entity_poly.pdbx_seq_one_letter_code
_entity_poly.pdbx_strand_id
1 'polypeptide(L)'
;MAATIRKRTTKQLDKFGNPVVSYQVRWLEPVRDEFGAPTGKFKQTSETFPTERKAKAHMRKVENQLEDARGVDPSSAKAKANRPLGEYAKQYLDGLVGTVDPSTIEDYAKIYRRHIAAVFGSKPVAAITTADVARFRASLLAPHPQRSFVTRGKARRKPTTTPGTGLVTRSPKTVKHIVGTLKRILDVAVDDQAIPSNPVVAGRRHTTKRRALAGGKAPFKHRPLASSEVAALHDYIATERGNPVYALAVVFAAYTGVRVAELQGLQVQDVTLSDIPGTVGAVRIARTKKKARPTGAEENTPLEWQEGTPKSDASTDRTVPLAPWLADDMRDYLTRVHPFAGKRRIGHAPLFPGKRTRAGKTAVSVEDFDWAKPIVVDNVYHNYFQPACKALGLGRVRFYDLRHTFATLALSAGEHYMQVSKWLGHSSFVLTLTTYADYIREGDTAAPNFVRPVAKTPRKVVSLERTVG
;
A
#
# COMPACT_ATOMS: atom_id res chain seq x y z
N MET A 1 -37.02 -4.87 -28.81
CA MET A 1 -37.32 -3.76 -27.87
C MET A 1 -36.99 -2.49 -28.63
N ALA A 2 -38.01 -1.81 -29.14
CA ALA A 2 -37.84 -0.65 -30.02
C ALA A 2 -37.94 0.66 -29.22
N ALA A 3 -37.21 1.69 -29.65
CA ALA A 3 -37.40 3.04 -29.12
C ALA A 3 -38.75 3.58 -29.62
N THR A 4 -39.48 4.32 -28.79
CA THR A 4 -40.82 4.82 -29.13
C THR A 4 -40.88 6.34 -29.01
N ILE A 5 -41.58 7.00 -29.94
CA ILE A 5 -41.77 8.46 -29.91
C ILE A 5 -43.18 8.77 -29.42
N ARG A 6 -43.28 9.63 -28.40
CA ARG A 6 -44.55 10.15 -27.89
C ARG A 6 -44.64 11.66 -28.13
N LYS A 7 -45.64 12.10 -28.90
CA LYS A 7 -45.99 13.51 -29.05
C LYS A 7 -46.60 14.03 -27.74
N ARG A 8 -46.13 15.17 -27.25
CA ARG A 8 -46.65 15.86 -26.06
C ARG A 8 -46.93 17.32 -26.38
N THR A 9 -48.17 17.72 -26.19
CA THR A 9 -48.58 19.12 -26.23
C THR A 9 -48.19 19.78 -24.91
N THR A 10 -47.37 20.83 -24.97
CA THR A 10 -46.96 21.57 -23.77
C THR A 10 -47.99 22.65 -23.45
N LYS A 11 -47.97 23.14 -22.20
CA LYS A 11 -48.82 24.27 -21.77
C LYS A 11 -48.33 25.63 -22.29
N GLN A 12 -47.17 25.67 -22.95
CA GLN A 12 -46.63 26.90 -23.54
C GLN A 12 -47.29 27.14 -24.89
N LEU A 13 -47.74 28.37 -25.11
CA LEU A 13 -48.30 28.82 -26.38
C LEU A 13 -47.18 29.48 -27.20
N ASP A 14 -47.19 29.25 -28.51
CA ASP A 14 -46.31 29.94 -29.44
C ASP A 14 -46.80 31.39 -29.70
N LYS A 15 -46.07 32.12 -30.54
CA LYS A 15 -46.40 33.51 -30.92
C LYS A 15 -47.75 33.67 -31.62
N PHE A 16 -48.40 32.57 -32.00
CA PHE A 16 -49.69 32.52 -32.68
C PHE A 16 -50.79 31.94 -31.79
N GLY A 17 -50.54 31.74 -30.50
CA GLY A 17 -51.52 31.23 -29.54
C GLY A 17 -51.74 29.71 -29.64
N ASN A 18 -50.90 28.98 -30.39
CA ASN A 18 -51.01 27.52 -30.51
C ASN A 18 -50.14 26.81 -29.47
N PRO A 19 -50.60 25.68 -28.90
CA PRO A 19 -49.80 24.91 -27.96
C PRO A 19 -48.52 24.34 -28.61
N VAL A 20 -47.36 24.63 -28.02
CA VAL A 20 -46.06 24.14 -28.51
C VAL A 20 -46.00 22.62 -28.35
N VAL A 21 -45.72 21.93 -29.45
CA VAL A 21 -45.58 20.47 -29.50
C VAL A 21 -44.14 20.07 -29.22
N SER A 22 -43.95 19.07 -28.37
CA SER A 22 -42.67 18.43 -28.10
C SER A 22 -42.75 16.92 -28.37
N TYR A 23 -41.62 16.30 -28.69
CA TYR A 23 -41.53 14.88 -29.05
C TYR A 23 -40.61 14.19 -28.06
N GLN A 24 -41.16 13.30 -27.22
CA GLN A 24 -40.41 12.53 -26.24
C GLN A 24 -40.03 11.16 -26.83
N VAL A 25 -38.74 10.90 -27.02
CA VAL A 25 -38.22 9.57 -27.38
C VAL A 25 -38.01 8.78 -26.10
N ARG A 26 -38.52 7.56 -26.02
CA ARG A 26 -38.39 6.65 -24.87
C ARG A 26 -37.70 5.37 -25.31
N TRP A 27 -36.73 4.91 -24.54
CA TRP A 27 -36.06 3.64 -24.81
C TRP A 27 -35.70 2.92 -23.50
N LEU A 28 -35.37 1.64 -23.63
CA LEU A 28 -34.94 0.80 -22.52
C LEU A 28 -33.42 0.67 -22.58
N GLU A 29 -32.73 1.27 -21.62
CA GLU A 29 -31.28 1.17 -21.49
C GLU A 29 -30.94 0.02 -20.53
N PRO A 30 -30.04 -0.91 -20.89
CA PRO A 30 -29.65 -1.98 -19.98
C PRO A 30 -28.98 -1.38 -18.74
N VAL A 31 -29.48 -1.72 -17.56
CA VAL A 31 -28.86 -1.40 -16.29
C VAL A 31 -27.54 -2.16 -16.23
N ARG A 32 -26.45 -1.43 -16.04
CA ARG A 32 -25.11 -2.01 -15.96
C ARG A 32 -24.68 -2.15 -14.50
N ASP A 33 -23.92 -3.20 -14.20
CA ASP A 33 -23.36 -3.43 -12.87
C ASP A 33 -22.18 -2.48 -12.60
N GLU A 34 -21.54 -2.64 -11.44
CA GLU A 34 -20.37 -1.85 -11.03
C GLU A 34 -19.13 -2.00 -11.96
N PHE A 35 -19.14 -3.01 -12.83
CA PHE A 35 -18.13 -3.28 -13.86
C PHE A 35 -18.64 -2.95 -15.27
N GLY A 36 -19.81 -2.31 -15.42
CA GLY A 36 -20.33 -1.92 -16.72
C GLY A 36 -20.98 -3.06 -17.51
N ALA A 37 -21.09 -4.28 -16.97
CA ALA A 37 -21.74 -5.40 -17.64
C ALA A 37 -23.27 -5.31 -17.55
N PRO A 38 -24.04 -5.69 -18.59
CA PRO A 38 -25.50 -5.63 -18.55
C PRO A 38 -26.07 -6.62 -17.52
N THR A 39 -26.83 -6.12 -16.55
CA THR A 39 -27.43 -6.90 -15.44
C THR A 39 -28.70 -7.68 -15.82
N GLY A 40 -29.09 -7.65 -17.10
CA GLY A 40 -30.38 -8.17 -17.58
C GLY A 40 -31.59 -7.30 -17.17
N LYS A 41 -31.43 -6.33 -16.28
CA LYS A 41 -32.47 -5.33 -15.94
C LYS A 41 -32.38 -4.15 -16.91
N PHE A 42 -33.51 -3.53 -17.23
CA PHE A 42 -33.57 -2.37 -18.11
C PHE A 42 -34.16 -1.17 -17.37
N LYS A 43 -33.55 0.01 -17.54
CA LYS A 43 -34.07 1.28 -17.06
C LYS A 43 -34.72 2.00 -18.23
N GLN A 44 -35.96 2.43 -18.04
CA GLN A 44 -36.63 3.27 -19.01
C GLN A 44 -36.04 4.69 -18.93
N THR A 45 -35.42 5.12 -20.02
CA THR A 45 -34.88 6.46 -20.21
C THR A 45 -35.66 7.19 -21.30
N SER A 46 -35.61 8.52 -21.26
CA SER A 46 -36.32 9.33 -22.24
C SER A 46 -35.68 10.69 -22.43
N GLU A 47 -35.76 11.22 -23.64
CA GLU A 47 -35.28 12.56 -23.99
C GLU A 47 -36.31 13.27 -24.86
N THR A 48 -36.42 14.59 -24.70
CA THR A 48 -37.45 15.39 -25.35
C THR A 48 -36.84 16.32 -26.40
N PHE A 49 -37.43 16.34 -27.58
CA PHE A 49 -36.97 17.11 -28.73
C PHE A 49 -38.05 18.08 -29.23
N PRO A 50 -37.67 19.25 -29.78
CA PRO A 50 -38.61 20.27 -30.23
C PRO A 50 -39.28 19.93 -31.58
N THR A 51 -38.74 18.98 -32.35
CA THR A 51 -39.24 18.66 -33.70
C THR A 51 -39.26 17.16 -33.93
N GLU A 52 -40.23 16.66 -34.68
CA GLU A 52 -40.36 15.23 -35.02
C GLU A 52 -39.13 14.68 -35.74
N ARG A 53 -38.56 15.48 -36.67
CA ARG A 53 -37.37 15.09 -37.43
C ARG A 53 -36.16 14.81 -36.53
N LYS A 54 -35.93 15.67 -35.52
CA LYS A 54 -34.85 15.46 -34.52
C LYS A 54 -35.12 14.25 -33.63
N ALA A 55 -36.37 14.04 -33.22
CA ALA A 55 -36.76 12.87 -32.44
C ALA A 55 -36.56 11.56 -33.22
N LYS A 56 -36.96 11.51 -34.50
CA LYS A 56 -36.76 10.35 -35.39
C LYS A 56 -35.27 10.07 -35.66
N ALA A 57 -34.45 11.10 -35.84
CA ALA A 57 -33.01 10.94 -36.00
C ALA A 57 -32.34 10.36 -34.73
N HIS A 58 -32.75 10.83 -33.55
CA HIS A 58 -32.27 10.29 -32.28
C HIS A 58 -32.74 8.85 -32.05
N MET A 59 -34.01 8.54 -32.36
CA MET A 59 -34.58 7.19 -32.28
C MET A 59 -33.78 6.19 -33.13
N ARG A 60 -33.50 6.52 -34.39
CA ARG A 60 -32.67 5.68 -35.28
C ARG A 60 -31.25 5.46 -34.72
N LYS A 61 -30.65 6.49 -34.13
CA LYS A 61 -29.33 6.38 -33.49
C LYS A 61 -29.35 5.41 -32.31
N VAL A 62 -30.41 5.46 -31.49
CA VAL A 62 -30.61 4.55 -30.36
C VAL A 62 -30.92 3.12 -30.83
N GLU A 63 -31.74 2.95 -31.86
CA GLU A 63 -32.05 1.65 -32.46
C GLU A 63 -30.81 0.99 -33.07
N ASN A 64 -30.01 1.72 -33.84
CA ASN A 64 -28.74 1.20 -34.37
C ASN A 64 -27.78 0.79 -33.24
N GLN A 65 -27.70 1.56 -32.15
CA GLN A 65 -26.90 1.19 -30.97
C GLN A 65 -27.41 -0.08 -30.27
N LEU A 66 -28.73 -0.31 -30.28
CA LEU A 66 -29.35 -1.51 -29.70
C LEU A 66 -29.22 -2.74 -30.62
N GLU A 67 -29.23 -2.56 -31.94
CA GLU A 67 -29.06 -3.62 -32.94
C GLU A 67 -27.60 -4.07 -33.07
N ASP A 68 -26.63 -3.14 -33.04
CA ASP A 68 -25.20 -3.44 -32.98
C ASP A 68 -24.81 -4.31 -31.76
N ALA A 69 -25.64 -4.32 -30.70
CA ALA A 69 -25.43 -5.14 -29.52
C ALA A 69 -25.99 -6.57 -29.65
N ARG A 70 -26.81 -6.88 -30.67
CA ARG A 70 -27.55 -8.15 -30.78
C ARG A 70 -26.98 -9.15 -31.80
N GLY A 71 -26.15 -8.71 -32.75
CA GLY A 71 -25.76 -9.51 -33.92
C GLY A 71 -24.27 -9.75 -34.12
N VAL A 72 -23.43 -9.44 -33.12
CA VAL A 72 -21.98 -9.55 -33.27
C VAL A 72 -21.49 -10.77 -32.49
N ASP A 73 -20.77 -11.67 -33.18
CA ASP A 73 -20.02 -12.76 -32.54
C ASP A 73 -19.18 -12.18 -31.39
N PRO A 74 -19.38 -12.63 -30.13
CA PRO A 74 -18.63 -12.15 -28.97
C PRO A 74 -17.11 -12.27 -29.12
N SER A 75 -16.64 -13.18 -29.97
CA SER A 75 -15.22 -13.39 -30.25
C SER A 75 -14.65 -12.44 -31.31
N SER A 76 -15.50 -11.75 -32.07
CA SER A 76 -15.06 -10.83 -33.12
C SER A 76 -14.26 -9.66 -32.54
N ALA A 77 -13.27 -9.19 -33.30
CA ALA A 77 -12.46 -8.03 -32.91
C ALA A 77 -13.32 -6.79 -32.62
N LYS A 78 -14.41 -6.59 -33.37
CA LYS A 78 -15.34 -5.47 -33.17
C LYS A 78 -16.13 -5.60 -31.86
N ALA A 79 -16.58 -6.81 -31.48
CA ALA A 79 -17.24 -7.03 -30.20
C ALA A 79 -16.30 -6.77 -29.02
N LYS A 80 -15.08 -7.32 -29.07
CA LYS A 80 -14.04 -7.09 -28.06
C LYS A 80 -13.70 -5.61 -27.90
N ALA A 81 -13.48 -4.92 -29.02
CA ALA A 81 -13.23 -3.48 -29.06
C ALA A 81 -14.35 -2.63 -28.43
N ASN A 82 -15.61 -3.07 -28.60
CA ASN A 82 -16.79 -2.38 -28.07
C ASN A 82 -17.13 -2.74 -26.62
N ARG A 83 -16.46 -3.74 -26.04
CA ARG A 83 -16.67 -4.18 -24.66
C ARG A 83 -16.25 -3.07 -23.68
N PRO A 84 -17.03 -2.80 -22.62
CA PRO A 84 -16.72 -1.77 -21.65
C PRO A 84 -15.44 -2.10 -20.87
N LEU A 85 -14.67 -1.06 -20.50
CA LEU A 85 -13.44 -1.23 -19.73
C LEU A 85 -13.65 -2.03 -18.44
N GLY A 86 -14.80 -1.86 -17.78
CA GLY A 86 -15.03 -2.52 -16.50
C GLY A 86 -15.10 -4.04 -16.59
N GLU A 87 -15.47 -4.62 -17.74
CA GLU A 87 -15.41 -6.06 -17.95
C GLU A 87 -13.96 -6.56 -18.05
N TYR A 88 -13.08 -5.81 -18.73
CA TYR A 88 -11.64 -6.07 -18.70
C TYR A 88 -11.04 -5.83 -17.31
N ALA A 89 -11.58 -4.90 -16.53
CA ALA A 89 -11.16 -4.70 -15.14
C ALA A 89 -11.50 -5.91 -14.28
N LYS A 90 -12.67 -6.52 -14.47
CA LYS A 90 -13.06 -7.77 -13.82
C LYS A 90 -12.14 -8.91 -14.25
N GLN A 91 -11.94 -9.12 -15.55
CA GLN A 91 -11.04 -10.14 -16.08
C GLN A 91 -9.61 -9.98 -15.54
N TYR A 92 -9.11 -8.75 -15.46
CA TYR A 92 -7.81 -8.45 -14.85
C TYR A 92 -7.78 -8.88 -13.38
N LEU A 93 -8.77 -8.49 -12.58
CA LEU A 93 -8.81 -8.83 -11.14
C LEU A 93 -8.98 -10.33 -10.90
N ASP A 94 -9.84 -10.99 -11.67
CA ASP A 94 -10.09 -12.44 -11.61
C ASP A 94 -8.81 -13.22 -12.00
N GLY A 95 -8.07 -12.76 -13.02
CA GLY A 95 -6.80 -13.36 -13.44
C GLY A 95 -5.66 -13.22 -12.42
N LEU A 96 -5.78 -12.33 -11.43
CA LEU A 96 -4.81 -12.23 -10.33
C LEU A 96 -5.07 -13.22 -9.19
N VAL A 97 -6.24 -13.85 -9.15
CA VAL A 97 -6.59 -14.80 -8.10
C VAL A 97 -5.65 -16.01 -8.18
N GLY A 98 -5.05 -16.38 -7.06
CA GLY A 98 -4.07 -17.48 -6.97
C GLY A 98 -2.64 -17.10 -7.35
N THR A 99 -2.42 -15.98 -8.04
CA THR A 99 -1.08 -15.50 -8.41
C THR A 99 -0.59 -14.34 -7.53
N VAL A 100 -1.52 -13.55 -6.97
CA VAL A 100 -1.21 -12.36 -6.17
C VAL A 100 -1.92 -12.41 -4.82
N ASP A 101 -1.29 -11.84 -3.78
CA ASP A 101 -1.88 -11.74 -2.43
C ASP A 101 -3.27 -11.04 -2.49
N PRO A 102 -4.30 -11.61 -1.83
CA PRO A 102 -5.68 -11.09 -1.88
C PRO A 102 -5.82 -9.61 -1.48
N SER A 103 -5.00 -9.12 -0.56
CA SER A 103 -5.05 -7.70 -0.16
C SER A 103 -4.57 -6.76 -1.27
N THR A 104 -3.66 -7.23 -2.14
CA THR A 104 -3.21 -6.48 -3.30
C THR A 104 -4.30 -6.41 -4.37
N ILE A 105 -5.04 -7.51 -4.57
CA ILE A 105 -6.20 -7.55 -5.47
C ILE A 105 -7.27 -6.56 -5.00
N GLU A 106 -7.61 -6.58 -3.70
CA GLU A 106 -8.58 -5.65 -3.14
C GLU A 106 -8.10 -4.18 -3.20
N ASP A 107 -6.80 -3.92 -3.07
CA ASP A 107 -6.25 -2.58 -3.25
C ASP A 107 -6.39 -2.10 -4.72
N TYR A 108 -6.18 -2.97 -5.70
CA TYR A 108 -6.45 -2.65 -7.11
C TYR A 108 -7.94 -2.45 -7.39
N ALA A 109 -8.80 -3.29 -6.83
CA ALA A 109 -10.25 -3.15 -6.95
C ALA A 109 -10.73 -1.82 -6.34
N LYS A 110 -10.22 -1.43 -5.16
CA LYS A 110 -10.49 -0.11 -4.55
C LYS A 110 -10.04 1.04 -5.43
N ILE A 111 -8.85 0.95 -6.04
CA ILE A 111 -8.37 1.97 -6.98
C ILE A 111 -9.32 2.09 -8.16
N TYR A 112 -9.73 0.97 -8.74
CA TYR A 112 -10.68 0.92 -9.85
C TYR A 112 -12.02 1.56 -9.46
N ARG A 113 -12.70 1.03 -8.43
CA ARG A 113 -14.01 1.51 -7.95
C ARG A 113 -13.97 3.02 -7.61
N ARG A 114 -12.92 3.49 -6.95
CA ARG A 114 -12.83 4.86 -6.44
C ARG A 114 -12.46 5.89 -7.50
N HIS A 115 -11.65 5.52 -8.49
CA HIS A 115 -11.01 6.49 -9.38
C HIS A 115 -11.24 6.25 -10.86
N ILE A 116 -11.36 4.99 -11.30
CA ILE A 116 -11.38 4.64 -12.72
C ILE A 116 -12.81 4.39 -13.20
N ALA A 117 -13.59 3.63 -12.44
CA ALA A 117 -14.92 3.14 -12.82
C ALA A 117 -15.85 4.27 -13.29
N ALA A 118 -15.91 5.38 -12.54
CA ALA A 118 -16.78 6.51 -12.86
C ALA A 118 -16.43 7.23 -14.17
N VAL A 119 -15.17 7.16 -14.63
CA VAL A 119 -14.69 7.89 -15.82
C VAL A 119 -14.64 7.00 -17.05
N PHE A 120 -14.21 5.75 -16.88
CA PHE A 120 -13.94 4.83 -17.98
C PHE A 120 -14.70 3.51 -17.91
N GLY A 121 -15.29 3.14 -16.76
CA GLY A 121 -15.84 1.80 -16.54
C GLY A 121 -16.87 1.38 -17.59
N SER A 122 -17.77 2.29 -17.97
CA SER A 122 -18.79 2.05 -19.00
C SER A 122 -18.34 2.35 -20.44
N LYS A 123 -17.14 2.92 -20.63
CA LYS A 123 -16.65 3.29 -21.97
C LYS A 123 -16.12 2.05 -22.69
N PRO A 124 -16.45 1.87 -23.97
CA PRO A 124 -15.79 0.89 -24.83
C PRO A 124 -14.28 1.09 -24.85
N VAL A 125 -13.50 0.01 -24.78
CA VAL A 125 -12.03 0.10 -24.78
C VAL A 125 -11.47 0.79 -26.02
N ALA A 126 -12.07 0.56 -27.19
CA ALA A 126 -11.66 1.21 -28.44
C ALA A 126 -11.95 2.71 -28.49
N ALA A 127 -12.85 3.21 -27.63
CA ALA A 127 -13.17 4.63 -27.53
C ALA A 127 -12.22 5.38 -26.57
N ILE A 128 -11.34 4.68 -25.84
CA ILE A 128 -10.42 5.29 -24.87
C ILE A 128 -9.18 5.78 -25.59
N THR A 129 -9.03 7.10 -25.69
CA THR A 129 -7.88 7.71 -26.38
C THR A 129 -6.75 8.09 -25.41
N THR A 130 -5.55 8.29 -25.95
CA THR A 130 -4.41 8.86 -25.22
C THR A 130 -4.74 10.24 -24.62
N ALA A 131 -5.54 11.04 -25.31
CA ALA A 131 -6.02 12.34 -24.83
C ALA A 131 -6.97 12.20 -23.62
N ASP A 132 -7.84 11.19 -23.60
CA ASP A 132 -8.69 10.91 -22.44
C ASP A 132 -7.86 10.54 -21.21
N VAL A 133 -6.85 9.69 -21.39
CA VAL A 133 -5.93 9.30 -20.32
C VAL A 133 -5.15 10.52 -19.81
N ALA A 134 -4.69 11.41 -20.70
CA ALA A 134 -4.00 12.63 -20.32
C ALA A 134 -4.91 13.58 -19.52
N ARG A 135 -6.16 13.79 -19.96
CA ARG A 135 -7.18 14.57 -19.23
C ARG A 135 -7.47 13.96 -17.86
N PHE A 136 -7.61 12.64 -17.78
CA PHE A 136 -7.82 11.94 -16.52
C PHE A 136 -6.63 12.09 -15.56
N ARG A 137 -5.41 11.95 -16.07
CA ARG A 137 -4.20 12.18 -15.26
C ARG A 137 -4.13 13.62 -14.75
N ALA A 138 -4.48 14.60 -15.58
CA ALA A 138 -4.54 16.00 -15.19
C ALA A 138 -5.61 16.24 -14.11
N SER A 139 -6.80 15.66 -14.24
CA SER A 139 -7.87 15.79 -13.24
C SER A 139 -7.52 15.14 -11.89
N LEU A 140 -6.72 14.06 -11.90
CA LEU A 140 -6.22 13.45 -10.67
C LEU A 140 -5.22 14.35 -9.92
N LEU A 141 -4.43 15.13 -10.66
CA LEU A 141 -3.44 16.08 -10.12
C LEU A 141 -4.06 17.44 -9.75
N ALA A 142 -5.21 17.78 -10.32
CA ALA A 142 -5.92 19.02 -10.04
C ALA A 142 -6.29 19.13 -8.54
N PRO A 143 -6.26 20.34 -7.96
CA PRO A 143 -6.79 20.59 -6.62
C PRO A 143 -8.26 20.18 -6.54
N HIS A 144 -8.64 19.51 -5.45
CA HIS A 144 -10.01 19.04 -5.26
C HIS A 144 -10.48 19.28 -3.81
N PRO A 145 -11.80 19.40 -3.58
CA PRO A 145 -12.32 19.48 -2.23
C PRO A 145 -11.96 18.21 -1.45
N GLN A 146 -11.74 18.37 -0.15
CA GLN A 146 -11.47 17.25 0.72
C GLN A 146 -12.76 16.44 0.91
N ARG A 147 -12.70 15.12 0.70
CA ARG A 147 -13.78 14.23 1.14
C ARG A 147 -13.81 14.18 2.67
N SER A 148 -14.90 14.66 3.27
CA SER A 148 -15.20 14.52 4.69
C SER A 148 -15.54 13.04 4.99
N PHE A 149 -14.55 12.30 5.48
CA PHE A 149 -14.85 11.10 6.26
C PHE A 149 -15.13 11.56 7.69
N VAL A 150 -16.39 11.42 8.12
CA VAL A 150 -16.76 11.48 9.53
C VAL A 150 -16.31 10.15 10.14
N THR A 151 -15.17 10.16 10.81
CA THR A 151 -14.79 9.05 11.69
C THR A 151 -15.49 9.30 13.02
N ARG A 152 -16.41 8.40 13.42
CA ARG A 152 -17.21 8.47 14.68
C ARG A 152 -16.50 9.29 15.78
N GLY A 153 -17.01 10.49 16.05
CA GLY A 153 -16.75 11.24 17.29
C GLY A 153 -15.38 11.91 17.47
N LYS A 154 -14.46 11.91 16.50
CA LYS A 154 -13.21 12.69 16.61
C LYS A 154 -13.14 13.79 15.57
N ALA A 155 -12.95 15.03 16.02
CA ALA A 155 -12.64 16.16 15.15
C ALA A 155 -11.42 15.80 14.29
N ARG A 156 -11.59 15.86 12.96
CA ARG A 156 -10.55 15.44 12.02
C ARG A 156 -9.54 16.56 11.82
N ARG A 157 -8.28 16.16 11.67
CA ARG A 157 -7.09 16.97 11.40
C ARG A 157 -7.31 18.03 10.30
N LYS A 158 -6.88 19.28 10.52
CA LYS A 158 -6.65 20.28 9.45
C LYS A 158 -5.56 19.74 8.49
N PRO A 159 -5.84 19.50 7.20
CA PRO A 159 -4.81 19.15 6.23
C PRO A 159 -3.94 20.37 5.91
N THR A 160 -2.80 20.12 5.27
CA THR A 160 -2.10 21.15 4.49
C THR A 160 -2.98 21.48 3.29
N THR A 161 -3.82 22.49 3.44
CA THR A 161 -4.59 23.10 2.35
C THR A 161 -3.64 23.90 1.47
N THR A 162 -3.98 24.03 0.19
CA THR A 162 -3.36 25.09 -0.62
C THR A 162 -3.67 26.43 0.07
N PRO A 163 -2.67 27.30 0.32
CA PRO A 163 -2.90 28.60 0.95
C PRO A 163 -4.03 29.34 0.21
N GLY A 164 -5.05 29.77 0.95
CA GLY A 164 -6.15 30.57 0.40
C GLY A 164 -7.36 29.82 -0.17
N THR A 165 -7.31 28.51 -0.47
CA THR A 165 -8.44 27.84 -1.18
C THR A 165 -9.12 26.68 -0.45
N GLY A 166 -8.51 26.10 0.59
CA GLY A 166 -9.06 24.91 1.27
C GLY A 166 -9.01 23.61 0.45
N LEU A 167 -8.48 23.66 -0.79
CA LEU A 167 -8.38 22.52 -1.70
C LEU A 167 -7.10 21.70 -1.44
N VAL A 168 -7.18 20.40 -1.69
CA VAL A 168 -6.09 19.43 -1.50
C VAL A 168 -5.68 18.85 -2.85
N THR A 169 -4.37 18.65 -3.05
CA THR A 169 -3.81 17.97 -4.23
C THR A 169 -3.38 16.55 -3.90
N ARG A 170 -3.54 15.60 -4.83
CA ARG A 170 -3.04 14.23 -4.66
C ARG A 170 -1.53 14.16 -4.84
N SER A 171 -0.89 13.19 -4.16
CA SER A 171 0.54 12.96 -4.35
C SER A 171 0.83 12.39 -5.74
N PRO A 172 1.95 12.78 -6.39
CA PRO A 172 2.33 12.21 -7.69
C PRO A 172 2.44 10.68 -7.68
N LYS A 173 2.89 10.10 -6.55
CA LYS A 173 2.97 8.65 -6.37
C LYS A 173 1.60 7.99 -6.39
N THR A 174 0.60 8.59 -5.72
CA THR A 174 -0.78 8.09 -5.76
C THR A 174 -1.35 8.13 -7.17
N VAL A 175 -1.13 9.23 -7.92
CA VAL A 175 -1.57 9.33 -9.32
C VAL A 175 -0.89 8.28 -10.20
N LYS A 176 0.42 8.05 -10.00
CA LYS A 176 1.15 6.98 -10.69
C LYS A 176 0.52 5.60 -10.44
N HIS A 177 0.11 5.30 -9.21
CA HIS A 177 -0.55 4.03 -8.89
C HIS A 177 -1.92 3.91 -9.58
N ILE A 178 -2.75 4.96 -9.55
CA ILE A 178 -4.07 4.95 -10.21
C ILE A 178 -3.93 4.72 -11.72
N VAL A 179 -3.07 5.51 -12.38
CA VAL A 179 -2.83 5.39 -13.83
C VAL A 179 -2.15 4.06 -14.16
N GLY A 180 -1.29 3.54 -13.28
CA GLY A 180 -0.67 2.22 -13.44
C GLY A 180 -1.69 1.08 -13.38
N THR A 181 -2.71 1.16 -12.50
CA THR A 181 -3.81 0.19 -12.48
C THR A 181 -4.64 0.27 -13.77
N LEU A 182 -4.96 1.47 -14.25
CA LEU A 182 -5.63 1.65 -15.55
C LEU A 182 -4.83 1.03 -16.70
N LYS A 183 -3.50 1.23 -16.72
CA LYS A 183 -2.62 0.63 -17.72
C LYS A 183 -2.77 -0.89 -17.73
N ARG A 184 -2.67 -1.55 -16.57
CA ARG A 184 -2.74 -3.02 -16.48
C ARG A 184 -4.09 -3.58 -16.93
N ILE A 185 -5.18 -2.90 -16.63
CA ILE A 185 -6.52 -3.27 -17.14
C ILE A 185 -6.56 -3.19 -18.66
N LEU A 186 -5.99 -2.12 -19.24
CA LEU A 186 -5.93 -1.95 -20.70
C LEU A 186 -4.91 -2.89 -21.36
N ASP A 187 -3.89 -3.36 -20.66
CA ASP A 187 -2.98 -4.39 -21.16
C ASP A 187 -3.76 -5.69 -21.42
N VAL A 188 -4.70 -6.08 -20.54
CA VAL A 188 -5.58 -7.24 -20.78
C VAL A 188 -6.41 -7.06 -22.08
N ALA A 189 -6.88 -5.85 -22.36
CA ALA A 189 -7.60 -5.57 -23.61
C ALA A 189 -6.69 -5.64 -24.85
N VAL A 190 -5.39 -5.31 -24.71
CA VAL A 190 -4.41 -5.50 -25.78
C VAL A 190 -4.11 -6.98 -25.98
N ASP A 191 -3.93 -7.74 -24.90
CA ASP A 191 -3.65 -9.17 -24.92
C ASP A 191 -4.80 -9.96 -25.58
N ASP A 192 -6.05 -9.55 -25.32
CA ASP A 192 -7.26 -10.10 -25.96
C ASP A 192 -7.44 -9.65 -27.43
N GLN A 193 -6.54 -8.80 -27.93
CA GLN A 193 -6.57 -8.16 -29.26
C GLN A 193 -7.81 -7.28 -29.49
N ALA A 194 -8.38 -6.73 -28.41
CA ALA A 194 -9.50 -5.80 -28.48
C ALA A 194 -9.08 -4.41 -28.97
N ILE A 195 -7.86 -4.02 -28.65
CA ILE A 195 -7.22 -2.78 -29.09
C ILE A 195 -5.78 -3.06 -29.53
N PRO A 196 -5.26 -2.35 -30.55
CA PRO A 196 -3.93 -2.63 -31.10
C PRO A 196 -2.78 -2.17 -30.19
N SER A 197 -3.01 -1.20 -29.32
CA SER A 197 -2.00 -0.70 -28.39
C SER A 197 -2.63 -0.03 -27.17
N ASN A 198 -1.89 0.03 -26.07
CA ASN A 198 -2.39 0.62 -24.84
C ASN A 198 -2.36 2.17 -24.92
N PRO A 199 -3.50 2.87 -24.74
CA PRO A 199 -3.55 4.33 -24.79
C PRO A 199 -2.86 5.00 -23.59
N VAL A 200 -2.51 4.26 -22.55
CA VAL A 200 -1.65 4.74 -21.46
C VAL A 200 -0.19 4.73 -21.92
N VAL A 201 0.16 5.70 -22.77
CA VAL A 201 1.52 5.87 -23.25
C VAL A 201 2.41 6.31 -22.08
N ALA A 202 3.61 5.72 -21.98
CA ALA A 202 4.66 6.25 -21.12
C ALA A 202 4.95 7.69 -21.59
N GLY A 203 4.39 8.69 -20.89
CA GLY A 203 4.55 10.08 -21.28
C GLY A 203 6.02 10.39 -21.55
N ARG A 204 6.30 11.22 -22.56
CA ARG A 204 7.66 11.74 -22.83
C ARG A 204 8.28 12.09 -21.48
N ARG A 205 9.44 11.51 -21.16
CA ARG A 205 10.15 11.75 -19.90
C ARG A 205 10.51 13.24 -19.87
N HIS A 206 9.59 14.09 -19.42
CA HIS A 206 9.96 15.43 -18.96
C HIS A 206 10.86 15.19 -17.76
N THR A 207 12.11 15.62 -17.85
CA THR A 207 13.09 15.50 -16.78
C THR A 207 12.44 15.93 -15.48
N THR A 208 12.20 14.99 -14.57
CA THR A 208 11.58 15.22 -13.26
C THR A 208 12.53 15.88 -12.28
N LYS A 209 13.61 16.53 -12.75
CA LYS A 209 14.20 17.64 -12.03
C LYS A 209 13.24 18.82 -12.17
N ARG A 210 12.12 18.79 -11.44
CA ARG A 210 11.53 20.06 -11.01
C ARG A 210 12.68 20.74 -10.25
N ARG A 211 13.34 21.73 -10.84
CA ARG A 211 14.01 22.78 -10.06
C ARG A 211 12.99 23.12 -8.98
N ALA A 212 13.38 23.01 -7.72
CA ALA A 212 12.50 23.29 -6.61
C ALA A 212 11.90 24.68 -6.85
N LEU A 213 10.67 24.72 -7.37
CA LEU A 213 9.86 25.93 -7.38
C LEU A 213 9.81 26.34 -5.91
N ALA A 214 10.22 27.57 -5.62
CA ALA A 214 10.13 28.15 -4.28
C ALA A 214 8.70 27.90 -3.76
N GLY A 215 8.54 26.93 -2.84
CA GLY A 215 7.23 26.45 -2.36
C GLY A 215 6.88 24.97 -2.60
N GLY A 216 7.70 24.21 -3.32
CA GLY A 216 7.55 22.75 -3.39
C GLY A 216 7.89 22.10 -2.05
N LYS A 217 7.01 21.23 -1.51
CA LYS A 217 7.32 20.44 -0.32
C LYS A 217 8.63 19.69 -0.52
N ALA A 218 9.58 19.89 0.41
CA ALA A 218 10.81 19.13 0.46
C ALA A 218 10.51 17.63 0.38
N PRO A 219 11.39 16.83 -0.25
CA PRO A 219 11.25 15.39 -0.26
C PRO A 219 11.13 14.87 1.18
N PHE A 220 10.32 13.82 1.38
CA PHE A 220 10.16 13.21 2.68
C PHE A 220 11.53 12.70 3.17
N LYS A 221 12.06 13.30 4.24
CA LYS A 221 13.26 12.82 4.91
C LYS A 221 12.84 11.89 6.04
N HIS A 222 13.42 10.69 6.07
CA HIS A 222 13.26 9.79 7.19
C HIS A 222 13.81 10.49 8.45
N ARG A 223 13.03 10.48 9.55
CA ARG A 223 13.48 10.95 10.86
C ARG A 223 13.68 9.72 11.74
N PRO A 224 14.83 9.01 11.60
CA PRO A 224 15.18 7.98 12.56
C PRO A 224 15.32 8.59 13.95
N LEU A 225 15.04 7.80 14.98
CA LEU A 225 15.19 8.21 16.37
C LEU A 225 16.60 7.91 16.87
N ALA A 226 17.13 8.75 17.75
CA ALA A 226 18.35 8.44 18.49
C ALA A 226 18.08 7.38 19.57
N SER A 227 19.12 6.65 20.01
CA SER A 227 18.99 5.66 21.10
C SER A 227 18.42 6.26 22.38
N SER A 228 18.79 7.50 22.72
CA SER A 228 18.24 8.23 23.88
C SER A 228 16.76 8.57 23.72
N GLU A 229 16.31 8.92 22.51
CA GLU A 229 14.89 9.16 22.22
C GLU A 229 14.07 7.86 22.31
N VAL A 230 14.64 6.72 21.90
CA VAL A 230 14.00 5.41 22.05
C VAL A 230 13.88 5.03 23.53
N ALA A 231 14.91 5.28 24.33
CA ALA A 231 14.87 5.07 25.78
C ALA A 231 13.83 5.97 26.47
N ALA A 232 13.78 7.25 26.12
CA ALA A 232 12.77 8.16 26.66
C ALA A 232 11.33 7.74 26.29
N LEU A 233 11.13 7.21 25.08
CA LEU A 233 9.84 6.64 24.66
C LEU A 233 9.48 5.39 25.45
N HIS A 234 10.45 4.52 25.71
CA HIS A 234 10.27 3.35 26.57
C HIS A 234 9.77 3.79 27.95
N ASP A 235 10.52 4.67 28.60
CA ASP A 235 10.24 5.08 29.98
C ASP A 235 8.88 5.74 30.08
N TYR A 236 8.56 6.68 29.18
CA TYR A 236 7.25 7.32 29.15
C TYR A 236 6.10 6.31 28.95
N ILE A 237 6.26 5.30 28.10
CA ILE A 237 5.21 4.29 27.90
C ILE A 237 5.10 3.36 29.12
N ALA A 238 6.23 2.99 29.72
CA ALA A 238 6.27 2.11 30.88
C ALA A 238 5.67 2.78 32.13
N THR A 239 6.06 4.03 32.42
CA THR A 239 5.68 4.75 33.64
C THR A 239 4.41 5.57 33.45
N GLU A 240 4.43 6.59 32.58
CA GLU A 240 3.32 7.55 32.40
C GLU A 240 2.08 6.92 31.75
N ARG A 241 2.29 5.91 30.90
CA ARG A 241 1.19 5.11 30.32
C ARG A 241 0.97 3.79 31.02
N GLY A 242 1.76 3.44 32.04
CA GLY A 242 1.60 2.24 32.84
C GLY A 242 1.60 0.94 32.02
N ASN A 243 2.34 0.87 30.91
CA ASN A 243 2.34 -0.33 30.06
C ASN A 243 3.76 -0.75 29.65
N PRO A 244 4.50 -1.42 30.56
CA PRO A 244 5.87 -1.86 30.29
C PRO A 244 5.96 -2.88 29.14
N VAL A 245 4.91 -3.71 28.92
CA VAL A 245 4.88 -4.68 27.82
C VAL A 245 4.91 -3.99 26.44
N TYR A 246 4.13 -2.93 26.26
CA TYR A 246 4.13 -2.17 25.01
C TYR A 246 5.32 -1.22 24.90
N ALA A 247 5.90 -0.78 26.02
CA ALA A 247 7.18 -0.08 26.03
C ALA A 247 8.29 -0.99 25.46
N LEU A 248 8.39 -2.22 25.97
CA LEU A 248 9.32 -3.23 25.46
C LEU A 248 9.06 -3.56 23.98
N ALA A 249 7.79 -3.69 23.56
CA ALA A 249 7.46 -3.92 22.15
C ALA A 249 7.96 -2.80 21.21
N VAL A 250 7.96 -1.54 21.68
CA VAL A 250 8.48 -0.39 20.91
C VAL A 250 10.01 -0.45 20.82
N VAL A 251 10.71 -0.73 21.92
CA VAL A 251 12.16 -0.90 21.94
C VAL A 251 12.58 -2.07 21.08
N PHE A 252 11.90 -3.21 21.23
CA PHE A 252 12.10 -4.39 20.41
C PHE A 252 11.97 -4.06 18.92
N ALA A 253 10.94 -3.32 18.51
CA ALA A 253 10.78 -2.91 17.11
C ALA A 253 11.89 -1.95 16.63
N ALA A 254 12.37 -1.06 17.50
CA ALA A 254 13.45 -0.11 17.21
C ALA A 254 14.82 -0.78 17.06
N TYR A 255 15.06 -1.91 17.74
CA TYR A 255 16.33 -2.61 17.77
C TYR A 255 16.36 -3.94 16.98
N THR A 256 15.25 -4.31 16.33
CA THR A 256 15.19 -5.47 15.42
C THR A 256 14.74 -5.11 14.00
N GLY A 257 14.13 -3.94 13.81
CA GLY A 257 13.65 -3.50 12.50
C GLY A 257 12.52 -4.34 11.91
N VAL A 258 11.80 -5.10 12.74
CA VAL A 258 10.65 -5.91 12.31
C VAL A 258 9.56 -5.04 11.70
N ARG A 259 8.92 -5.53 10.63
CA ARG A 259 7.74 -4.88 10.04
C ARG A 259 6.57 -5.03 11.00
N VAL A 260 5.58 -4.13 10.89
CA VAL A 260 4.35 -4.19 11.68
C VAL A 260 3.69 -5.57 11.65
N ALA A 261 3.48 -6.15 10.45
CA ALA A 261 2.86 -7.46 10.34
C ALA A 261 3.75 -8.60 10.87
N GLU A 262 5.08 -8.43 10.85
CA GLU A 262 6.04 -9.39 11.41
C GLU A 262 5.98 -9.35 12.94
N LEU A 263 6.01 -8.16 13.56
CA LEU A 263 5.86 -7.98 15.01
C LEU A 263 4.56 -8.61 15.53
N GLN A 264 3.46 -8.43 14.80
CA GLN A 264 2.18 -9.07 15.14
C GLN A 264 2.17 -10.58 14.89
N GLY A 265 3.10 -11.09 14.06
CA GLY A 265 3.25 -12.51 13.77
C GLY A 265 4.17 -13.26 14.73
N LEU A 266 5.03 -12.55 15.47
CA LEU A 266 5.98 -13.17 16.40
C LEU A 266 5.28 -13.96 17.50
N GLN A 267 5.85 -15.12 17.79
CA GLN A 267 5.45 -16.01 18.86
C GLN A 267 6.62 -16.22 19.83
N VAL A 268 6.32 -16.72 21.04
CA VAL A 268 7.33 -17.00 22.06
C VAL A 268 8.44 -17.91 21.52
N GLN A 269 8.08 -18.94 20.76
CA GLN A 269 9.02 -19.89 20.18
C GLN A 269 10.00 -19.29 19.16
N ASP A 270 9.74 -18.08 18.67
CA ASP A 270 10.60 -17.43 17.67
C ASP A 270 11.82 -16.74 18.32
N VAL A 271 11.85 -16.62 19.65
CA VAL A 271 12.94 -15.97 20.38
C VAL A 271 13.86 -17.04 20.97
N THR A 272 15.16 -16.92 20.68
CA THR A 272 16.22 -17.79 21.22
C THR A 272 17.11 -16.95 22.14
N LEU A 273 17.15 -17.32 23.41
CA LEU A 273 17.94 -16.64 24.44
C LEU A 273 18.85 -17.66 25.14
N SER A 274 20.06 -17.24 25.49
CA SER A 274 20.91 -17.95 26.44
C SER A 274 20.44 -17.68 27.87
N ASP A 275 20.62 -18.62 28.79
CA ASP A 275 20.36 -18.42 30.22
C ASP A 275 21.41 -17.51 30.88
N ILE A 276 22.55 -17.29 30.22
CA ILE A 276 23.65 -16.46 30.72
C ILE A 276 23.35 -14.99 30.40
N PRO A 277 23.23 -14.10 31.41
CA PRO A 277 23.08 -12.66 31.20
C PRO A 277 24.21 -12.06 30.37
N GLY A 278 23.94 -11.01 29.62
CA GLY A 278 24.94 -10.37 28.75
C GLY A 278 25.32 -11.18 27.51
N THR A 279 24.58 -12.25 27.20
CA THR A 279 24.77 -13.02 25.96
C THR A 279 23.84 -12.52 24.86
N VAL A 280 24.33 -12.53 23.62
CA VAL A 280 23.51 -12.22 22.44
C VAL A 280 22.33 -13.20 22.31
N GLY A 281 21.16 -12.65 22.00
CA GLY A 281 19.96 -13.42 21.67
C GLY A 281 19.70 -13.41 20.17
N ALA A 282 18.59 -14.02 19.77
CA ALA A 282 18.13 -13.96 18.38
C ALA A 282 16.60 -14.04 18.30
N VAL A 283 16.03 -13.41 17.28
CA VAL A 283 14.61 -13.60 16.89
C VAL A 283 14.51 -14.08 15.45
N ARG A 284 13.73 -15.14 15.24
CA ARG A 284 13.42 -15.72 13.93
C ARG A 284 12.13 -15.14 13.38
N ILE A 285 12.21 -14.46 12.23
CA ILE A 285 11.06 -13.85 11.56
C ILE A 285 10.56 -14.79 10.47
N ALA A 286 9.67 -15.69 10.84
CA ALA A 286 9.12 -16.72 9.94
C ALA A 286 7.72 -16.40 9.42
N ARG A 287 6.94 -15.56 10.13
CA ARG A 287 5.52 -15.34 9.84
C ARG A 287 5.09 -13.89 10.03
N THR A 288 3.94 -13.57 9.45
CA THR A 288 3.29 -12.28 9.58
C THR A 288 1.82 -12.48 9.94
N LYS A 289 1.26 -11.58 10.75
CA LYS A 289 -0.18 -11.53 11.03
C LYS A 289 -0.73 -10.15 10.74
N LYS A 290 -1.84 -10.10 10.00
CA LYS A 290 -2.59 -8.87 9.73
C LYS A 290 -4.08 -9.12 9.95
N LYS A 291 -4.79 -8.09 10.41
CA LYS A 291 -6.25 -8.11 10.37
C LYS A 291 -6.71 -7.81 8.95
N ALA A 292 -7.43 -8.74 8.35
CA ALA A 292 -7.98 -8.58 7.02
C ALA A 292 -9.38 -9.21 6.97
N ARG A 293 -10.19 -8.72 6.03
CA ARG A 293 -11.52 -9.30 5.79
C ARG A 293 -11.32 -10.67 5.15
N PRO A 294 -12.04 -11.71 5.58
CA PRO A 294 -12.01 -13.00 4.90
C PRO A 294 -12.37 -12.84 3.42
N THR A 295 -11.72 -13.63 2.56
CA THR A 295 -12.00 -13.60 1.12
C THR A 295 -13.45 -13.99 0.87
N GLY A 296 -14.17 -13.20 0.08
CA GLY A 296 -15.59 -13.44 -0.23
C GLY A 296 -16.59 -13.00 0.86
N ALA A 297 -16.13 -12.46 1.98
CA ALA A 297 -17.03 -11.97 3.02
C ALA A 297 -17.64 -10.60 2.67
N GLU A 298 -18.89 -10.37 3.10
CA GLU A 298 -19.61 -9.12 2.90
C GLU A 298 -18.87 -7.91 3.51
N GLU A 299 -19.17 -6.69 3.04
CA GLU A 299 -18.49 -5.46 3.45
C GLU A 299 -18.60 -5.16 4.97
N ASN A 300 -19.58 -5.74 5.66
CA ASN A 300 -19.80 -5.54 7.09
C ASN A 300 -19.21 -6.63 8.00
N THR A 301 -18.64 -7.71 7.44
CA THR A 301 -18.02 -8.78 8.23
C THR A 301 -16.84 -8.25 9.06
N PRO A 302 -16.68 -8.68 10.33
CA PRO A 302 -15.51 -8.31 11.13
C PRO A 302 -14.18 -8.71 10.47
N LEU A 303 -13.11 -7.96 10.77
CA LEU A 303 -11.77 -8.33 10.33
C LEU A 303 -11.25 -9.48 11.20
N GLU A 304 -10.63 -10.46 10.56
CA GLU A 304 -10.05 -11.63 11.20
C GLU A 304 -8.53 -11.61 11.09
N TRP A 305 -7.87 -12.31 12.01
CA TRP A 305 -6.42 -12.51 11.94
C TRP A 305 -6.09 -13.48 10.82
N GLN A 306 -5.35 -12.99 9.83
CA GLN A 306 -4.81 -13.81 8.75
C GLN A 306 -3.31 -13.93 8.95
N GLU A 307 -2.84 -15.17 8.98
CA GLU A 307 -1.43 -15.50 8.95
C GLU A 307 -0.95 -15.55 7.50
N GLY A 308 0.26 -15.07 7.26
CA GLY A 308 0.91 -15.14 5.96
C GLY A 308 2.42 -15.13 6.10
N THR A 309 3.12 -15.38 5.01
CA THR A 309 4.58 -15.36 4.96
C THR A 309 5.10 -13.95 4.63
N PRO A 310 6.35 -13.62 4.99
CA PRO A 310 7.01 -12.41 4.51
C PRO A 310 6.99 -12.32 2.97
N LYS A 311 6.90 -11.10 2.43
CA LYS A 311 6.55 -10.81 1.01
C LYS A 311 7.57 -11.24 -0.05
N SER A 312 8.71 -11.81 0.29
CA SER A 312 9.74 -12.21 -0.67
C SER A 312 10.55 -13.38 -0.14
N ASP A 313 11.01 -14.28 -1.02
CA ASP A 313 11.86 -15.43 -0.68
C ASP A 313 13.12 -15.00 0.10
N ALA A 314 13.71 -13.85 -0.23
CA ALA A 314 14.84 -13.25 0.47
C ALA A 314 14.49 -12.70 1.87
N SER A 315 13.20 -12.53 2.18
CA SER A 315 12.69 -12.11 3.49
C SER A 315 12.05 -13.23 4.29
N THR A 316 11.89 -14.41 3.68
CA THR A 316 11.29 -15.60 4.27
C THR A 316 12.30 -16.19 5.24
N ASP A 317 11.89 -16.28 6.50
CA ASP A 317 12.63 -16.97 7.54
C ASP A 317 14.06 -16.46 7.81
N ARG A 318 14.13 -15.22 8.28
CA ARG A 318 15.40 -14.56 8.64
C ARG A 318 15.56 -14.46 10.15
N THR A 319 16.79 -14.57 10.61
CA THR A 319 17.14 -14.37 12.02
C THR A 319 17.79 -13.02 12.22
N VAL A 320 17.29 -12.26 13.19
CA VAL A 320 17.85 -10.96 13.61
C VAL A 320 18.48 -11.15 15.00
N PRO A 321 19.76 -10.81 15.19
CA PRO A 321 20.39 -10.87 16.51
C PRO A 321 19.78 -9.83 17.44
N LEU A 322 19.67 -10.18 18.72
CA LEU A 322 19.31 -9.28 19.80
C LEU A 322 20.59 -8.85 20.51
N ALA A 323 20.75 -7.54 20.70
CA ALA A 323 21.81 -7.02 21.55
C ALA A 323 21.71 -7.64 22.95
N PRO A 324 22.84 -7.88 23.65
CA PRO A 324 22.84 -8.53 24.95
C PRO A 324 21.85 -7.97 25.97
N TRP A 325 21.81 -6.64 26.11
CA TRP A 325 20.88 -5.96 27.02
C TRP A 325 19.41 -6.21 26.65
N LEU A 326 19.07 -6.23 25.35
CA LEU A 326 17.71 -6.50 24.90
C LEU A 326 17.36 -7.98 25.07
N ALA A 327 18.33 -8.87 24.88
CA ALA A 327 18.16 -10.29 25.17
C ALA A 327 17.87 -10.50 26.67
N ASP A 328 18.52 -9.73 27.54
CA ASP A 328 18.27 -9.75 28.98
C ASP A 328 16.88 -9.22 29.34
N ASP A 329 16.44 -8.09 28.76
CA ASP A 329 15.09 -7.55 28.94
C ASP A 329 14.02 -8.54 28.45
N MET A 330 14.27 -9.19 27.31
CA MET A 330 13.38 -10.22 26.77
C MET A 330 13.34 -11.45 27.65
N ARG A 331 14.47 -11.83 28.28
CA ARG A 331 14.50 -12.94 29.24
C ARG A 331 13.67 -12.60 30.47
N ASP A 332 13.83 -11.41 31.02
CA ASP A 332 13.04 -10.95 32.17
C ASP A 332 11.54 -10.95 31.87
N TYR A 333 11.17 -10.39 30.71
CA TYR A 333 9.80 -10.39 30.22
C TYR A 333 9.22 -11.81 30.08
N LEU A 334 9.95 -12.71 29.42
CA LEU A 334 9.49 -14.07 29.22
C LEU A 334 9.37 -14.83 30.55
N THR A 335 10.33 -14.67 31.46
CA THR A 335 10.32 -15.40 32.73
C THR A 335 9.30 -14.86 33.75
N ARG A 336 9.15 -13.53 33.84
CA ARG A 336 8.36 -12.90 34.92
C ARG A 336 6.97 -12.43 34.51
N VAL A 337 6.76 -12.11 33.24
CA VAL A 337 5.53 -11.45 32.77
C VAL A 337 4.73 -12.34 31.83
N HIS A 338 5.38 -13.06 30.91
CA HIS A 338 4.70 -13.82 29.87
C HIS A 338 4.20 -15.19 30.39
N PRO A 339 2.87 -15.41 30.55
CA PRO A 339 2.33 -16.59 31.25
C PRO A 339 2.53 -17.93 30.54
N PHE A 340 2.90 -17.90 29.25
CA PHE A 340 3.13 -19.08 28.41
C PHE A 340 4.60 -19.31 28.04
N ALA A 341 5.54 -18.50 28.54
CA ALA A 341 6.96 -18.76 28.30
C ALA A 341 7.42 -20.06 28.97
N GLY A 342 8.40 -20.74 28.37
CA GLY A 342 8.93 -22.03 28.87
C GLY A 342 8.00 -23.24 28.71
N LYS A 343 6.72 -23.04 28.37
CA LYS A 343 5.76 -24.12 28.14
C LYS A 343 5.86 -24.61 26.69
N ARG A 344 6.67 -25.65 26.43
CA ARG A 344 6.92 -26.21 25.09
C ARG A 344 5.65 -26.52 24.28
N ARG A 345 4.53 -26.86 24.93
CA ARG A 345 3.23 -27.12 24.26
C ARG A 345 2.51 -25.87 23.74
N ILE A 346 2.90 -24.67 24.18
CA ILE A 346 2.21 -23.40 23.87
C ILE A 346 3.20 -22.36 23.31
N GLY A 347 4.28 -22.82 22.67
CA GLY A 347 5.26 -21.95 22.01
C GLY A 347 4.67 -21.03 20.92
N HIS A 348 3.48 -21.36 20.43
CA HIS A 348 2.72 -20.61 19.42
C HIS A 348 1.95 -19.39 19.99
N ALA A 349 2.02 -19.14 21.31
CA ALA A 349 1.48 -17.93 21.91
C ALA A 349 2.16 -16.69 21.29
N PRO A 350 1.40 -15.63 20.94
CA PRO A 350 1.96 -14.36 20.49
C PRO A 350 3.01 -13.81 21.45
N LEU A 351 4.15 -13.35 20.92
CA LEU A 351 5.25 -12.81 21.73
C LEU A 351 4.82 -11.57 22.51
N PHE A 352 4.06 -10.69 21.85
CA PHE A 352 3.43 -9.53 22.50
C PHE A 352 1.90 -9.64 22.37
N PRO A 353 1.16 -9.48 23.47
CA PRO A 353 -0.26 -9.77 23.50
C PRO A 353 -1.14 -8.62 22.98
N GLY A 354 -2.32 -9.01 22.53
CA GLY A 354 -3.44 -8.11 22.32
C GLY A 354 -3.97 -7.57 23.65
N LYS A 355 -4.91 -6.63 23.56
CA LYS A 355 -5.54 -6.03 24.73
C LYS A 355 -6.93 -6.62 24.93
N ARG A 356 -7.26 -7.05 26.14
CA ARG A 356 -8.60 -7.56 26.50
C ARG A 356 -9.54 -6.44 26.92
N THR A 357 -9.01 -5.35 27.46
CA THR A 357 -9.79 -4.29 28.10
C THR A 357 -10.60 -3.44 27.11
N ARG A 358 -11.77 -2.96 27.58
CA ARG A 358 -12.69 -2.07 26.86
C ARG A 358 -11.97 -0.79 26.40
N ALA A 359 -12.39 -0.21 25.28
CA ALA A 359 -11.81 1.02 24.73
C ALA A 359 -11.69 2.10 25.82
N GLY A 360 -10.47 2.53 26.13
CA GLY A 360 -10.18 3.61 27.09
C GLY A 360 -9.45 3.21 28.38
N LYS A 361 -9.47 1.94 28.82
CA LYS A 361 -8.73 1.51 30.02
C LYS A 361 -7.33 1.04 29.64
N THR A 362 -6.26 1.51 30.29
CA THR A 362 -4.90 0.99 30.08
C THR A 362 -4.82 -0.47 30.58
N ALA A 363 -4.21 -1.37 29.80
CA ALA A 363 -3.84 -2.68 30.30
C ALA A 363 -2.52 -2.54 31.06
N VAL A 364 -2.52 -2.86 32.36
CA VAL A 364 -1.35 -2.69 33.24
C VAL A 364 -0.92 -4.04 33.78
N SER A 365 -1.88 -4.87 34.19
CA SER A 365 -1.63 -6.18 34.78
C SER A 365 -1.67 -7.30 33.74
N VAL A 366 -1.10 -8.46 34.07
CA VAL A 366 -1.04 -9.64 33.18
C VAL A 366 -2.44 -10.08 32.73
N GLU A 367 -3.46 -9.90 33.57
CA GLU A 367 -4.84 -10.30 33.32
C GLU A 367 -5.58 -9.37 32.33
N ASP A 368 -5.06 -8.15 32.11
CA ASP A 368 -5.65 -7.17 31.19
C ASP A 368 -5.33 -7.48 29.71
N PHE A 369 -4.39 -8.38 29.47
CA PHE A 369 -3.93 -8.77 28.15
C PHE A 369 -4.70 -9.97 27.59
N ASP A 370 -4.95 -9.96 26.28
CA ASP A 370 -5.47 -11.11 25.53
C ASP A 370 -4.27 -11.83 24.92
N TRP A 371 -3.69 -12.73 25.69
CA TRP A 371 -2.52 -13.53 25.29
C TRP A 371 -2.81 -14.56 24.20
N ALA A 372 -4.07 -14.79 23.83
CA ALA A 372 -4.43 -15.63 22.70
C ALA A 372 -4.37 -14.85 21.37
N LYS A 373 -4.40 -13.51 21.43
CA LYS A 373 -4.38 -12.64 20.25
C LYS A 373 -3.08 -11.85 20.19
N PRO A 374 -2.53 -11.61 19.00
CA PRO A 374 -1.33 -10.80 18.89
C PRO A 374 -1.61 -9.32 19.16
N ILE A 375 -0.53 -8.61 19.48
CA ILE A 375 -0.48 -7.16 19.58
C ILE A 375 -1.15 -6.51 18.37
N VAL A 376 -1.93 -5.45 18.60
CA VAL A 376 -2.51 -4.64 17.53
C VAL A 376 -1.70 -3.35 17.45
N VAL A 377 -0.81 -3.25 16.48
CA VAL A 377 0.13 -2.12 16.39
C VAL A 377 -0.59 -0.79 16.18
N ASP A 378 -1.75 -0.78 15.52
CA ASP A 378 -2.57 0.43 15.38
C ASP A 378 -3.03 0.98 16.74
N ASN A 379 -3.40 0.07 17.67
CA ASN A 379 -3.74 0.43 19.05
C ASN A 379 -2.51 0.97 19.80
N VAL A 380 -1.36 0.30 19.66
CA VAL A 380 -0.08 0.77 20.27
C VAL A 380 0.26 2.17 19.74
N TYR A 381 0.16 2.36 18.43
CA TYR A 381 0.45 3.60 17.74
C TYR A 381 -0.40 4.75 18.27
N HIS A 382 -1.73 4.58 18.29
CA HIS A 382 -2.65 5.65 18.61
C HIS A 382 -2.74 5.95 20.11
N ASN A 383 -2.57 4.95 20.98
CA ASN A 383 -2.83 5.11 22.41
C ASN A 383 -1.56 5.22 23.28
N TYR A 384 -0.40 4.80 22.76
CA TYR A 384 0.84 4.75 23.54
C TYR A 384 1.96 5.50 22.83
N PHE A 385 2.35 5.05 21.63
CA PHE A 385 3.54 5.55 20.92
C PHE A 385 3.42 7.01 20.46
N GLN A 386 2.36 7.36 19.73
CA GLN A 386 2.19 8.73 19.22
C GLN A 386 1.91 9.76 20.34
N PRO A 387 1.15 9.44 21.39
CA PRO A 387 1.08 10.28 22.59
C PRO A 387 2.44 10.51 23.25
N ALA A 388 3.26 9.46 23.42
CA ALA A 388 4.62 9.58 23.96
C ALA A 388 5.51 10.47 23.08
N CYS A 389 5.51 10.27 21.76
CA CYS A 389 6.23 11.12 20.82
C CYS A 389 5.82 12.60 20.92
N LYS A 390 4.53 12.87 21.16
CA LYS A 390 4.03 14.25 21.33
C LYS A 390 4.50 14.86 22.65
N ALA A 391 4.44 14.09 23.75
CA ALA A 391 4.88 14.54 25.06
C ALA A 391 6.39 14.86 25.09
N LEU A 392 7.19 14.06 24.38
CA LEU A 392 8.65 14.22 24.29
C LEU A 392 9.11 15.22 23.22
N GLY A 393 8.19 15.96 22.56
CA GLY A 393 8.57 16.94 21.54
C GLY A 393 9.08 16.35 20.20
N LEU A 394 8.99 15.03 20.01
CA LEU A 394 9.43 14.34 18.78
C LEU A 394 8.47 14.57 17.60
N GLY A 395 7.27 15.07 17.88
CA GLY A 395 6.26 15.36 16.86
C GLY A 395 5.60 14.08 16.35
N ARG A 396 5.36 14.01 15.03
CA ARG A 396 4.65 12.88 14.42
C ARG A 396 5.64 11.88 13.84
N VAL A 397 5.80 10.76 14.54
CA VAL A 397 6.63 9.62 14.12
C VAL A 397 5.68 8.48 13.77
N ARG A 398 5.86 7.78 12.66
CA ARG A 398 5.05 6.59 12.34
C ARG A 398 5.69 5.39 13.03
N PHE A 399 4.89 4.38 13.39
CA PHE A 399 5.45 3.15 13.94
C PHE A 399 6.44 2.47 12.98
N TYR A 400 6.20 2.55 11.66
CA TYR A 400 7.13 2.05 10.65
C TYR A 400 8.48 2.77 10.65
N ASP A 401 8.57 3.98 11.21
CA ASP A 401 9.83 4.72 11.30
C ASP A 401 10.81 4.08 12.30
N LEU A 402 10.35 3.23 13.23
CA LEU A 402 11.23 2.42 14.09
C LEU A 402 12.10 1.45 13.30
N ARG A 403 11.63 1.00 12.14
CA ARG A 403 12.45 0.21 11.22
C ARG A 403 13.53 1.03 10.54
N HIS A 404 13.27 2.31 10.27
CA HIS A 404 14.30 3.24 9.82
C HIS A 404 15.31 3.50 10.94
N THR A 405 14.84 3.69 12.18
CA THR A 405 15.69 3.78 13.38
C THR A 405 16.64 2.60 13.51
N PHE A 406 16.15 1.36 13.41
CA PHE A 406 17.01 0.17 13.45
C PHE A 406 18.12 0.23 12.40
N ALA A 407 17.76 0.50 11.14
CA ALA A 407 18.70 0.54 10.04
C ALA A 407 19.79 1.58 10.29
N THR A 408 19.42 2.79 10.73
CA THR A 408 20.38 3.86 10.98
C THR A 408 21.24 3.61 12.20
N LEU A 409 20.68 3.05 13.29
CA LEU A 409 21.46 2.70 14.48
C LEU A 409 22.48 1.60 14.18
N ALA A 410 22.09 0.55 13.46
CA ALA A 410 22.99 -0.54 13.08
C ALA A 410 24.12 -0.05 12.17
N LEU A 411 23.79 0.71 11.11
CA LEU A 411 24.80 1.26 10.19
C LEU A 411 25.75 2.25 10.90
N SER A 412 25.21 3.08 11.80
CA SER A 412 26.01 4.01 12.61
C SER A 412 26.90 3.25 13.61
N ALA A 413 26.50 2.07 14.07
CA ALA A 413 27.31 1.19 14.89
C ALA A 413 28.43 0.48 14.10
N GLY A 414 28.50 0.65 12.78
CA GLY A 414 29.51 0.04 11.91
C GLY A 414 29.09 -1.28 11.27
N GLU A 415 27.82 -1.67 11.39
CA GLU A 415 27.34 -2.90 10.78
C GLU A 415 27.36 -2.85 9.25
N HIS A 416 27.76 -3.95 8.64
CA HIS A 416 27.86 -4.01 7.18
C HIS A 416 26.46 -3.90 6.54
N TYR A 417 26.30 -3.02 5.55
CA TYR A 417 24.98 -2.72 4.95
C TYR A 417 24.28 -3.95 4.34
N MET A 418 25.02 -4.93 3.82
CA MET A 418 24.42 -6.18 3.32
C MET A 418 23.82 -7.00 4.46
N GLN A 419 24.47 -6.99 5.62
CA GLN A 419 24.00 -7.69 6.81
C GLN A 419 22.74 -7.01 7.38
N VAL A 420 22.76 -5.67 7.49
CA VAL A 420 21.58 -4.89 7.88
C VAL A 420 20.43 -5.10 6.88
N SER A 421 20.72 -5.14 5.59
CA SER A 421 19.74 -5.45 4.54
C SER A 421 19.13 -6.84 4.71
N LYS A 422 19.93 -7.84 5.08
CA LYS A 422 19.49 -9.20 5.38
C LYS A 422 18.59 -9.23 6.61
N TRP A 423 18.96 -8.58 7.71
CA TRP A 423 18.13 -8.48 8.92
C TRP A 423 16.81 -7.73 8.69
N LEU A 424 16.84 -6.69 7.85
CA LEU A 424 15.62 -6.02 7.41
C LEU A 424 14.77 -6.91 6.49
N GLY A 425 15.35 -7.88 5.81
CA GLY A 425 14.67 -8.70 4.80
C GLY A 425 14.26 -7.85 3.60
N HIS A 426 15.19 -7.07 3.05
CA HIS A 426 15.03 -6.41 1.77
C HIS A 426 15.31 -7.38 0.63
N SER A 427 14.49 -7.34 -0.42
CA SER A 427 14.71 -8.15 -1.63
C SER A 427 15.96 -7.75 -2.42
N SER A 428 16.49 -6.55 -2.20
CA SER A 428 17.74 -6.07 -2.78
C SER A 428 18.45 -5.15 -1.80
N PHE A 429 19.77 -5.30 -1.67
CA PHE A 429 20.62 -4.44 -0.85
C PHE A 429 20.67 -2.99 -1.38
N VAL A 430 20.38 -2.77 -2.66
CA VAL A 430 20.29 -1.44 -3.27
C VAL A 430 19.23 -0.58 -2.56
N LEU A 431 18.15 -1.19 -2.06
CA LEU A 431 17.13 -0.47 -1.28
C LEU A 431 17.72 0.12 0.02
N THR A 432 18.62 -0.62 0.68
CA THR A 432 19.30 -0.17 1.90
C THR A 432 20.24 0.97 1.58
N LEU A 433 21.07 0.82 0.55
CA LEU A 433 22.04 1.85 0.15
C LEU A 433 21.34 3.14 -0.31
N THR A 434 20.32 3.03 -1.16
CA THR A 434 19.56 4.20 -1.66
C THR A 434 18.81 4.96 -0.57
N THR A 435 18.52 4.32 0.57
CA THR A 435 17.74 4.93 1.66
C THR A 435 18.61 5.42 2.82
N TYR A 436 19.73 4.73 3.09
CA TYR A 436 20.51 4.93 4.32
C TYR A 436 22.01 5.17 4.10
N ALA A 437 22.47 5.39 2.87
CA ALA A 437 23.89 5.66 2.59
C ALA A 437 24.49 6.71 3.53
N ASP A 438 23.77 7.81 3.80
CA ASP A 438 24.18 8.90 4.70
C ASP A 438 24.52 8.47 6.15
N TYR A 439 24.13 7.26 6.58
CA TYR A 439 24.36 6.73 7.94
C TYR A 439 25.42 5.63 7.98
N ILE A 440 25.99 5.27 6.83
CA ILE A 440 27.13 4.35 6.78
C ILE A 440 28.33 5.15 7.27
N ARG A 441 29.03 4.62 8.29
CA ARG A 441 30.32 5.19 8.70
C ARG A 441 31.31 5.02 7.57
N GLU A 442 31.46 6.05 6.75
CA GLU A 442 32.57 6.17 5.82
C GLU A 442 33.79 6.61 6.65
N GLY A 443 34.80 5.74 6.70
CA GLY A 443 36.10 6.12 7.21
C GLY A 443 36.75 7.04 6.19
N ASP A 444 36.32 8.31 6.12
CA ASP A 444 36.73 9.28 5.09
C ASP A 444 38.27 9.46 5.00
N THR A 445 39.01 9.00 6.01
CA THR A 445 40.46 9.09 6.12
C THR A 445 41.17 7.75 6.32
N ALA A 446 40.46 6.62 6.30
CA ALA A 446 41.10 5.31 6.42
C ALA A 446 41.73 4.93 5.07
N ALA A 447 43.07 4.95 5.00
CA ALA A 447 43.77 4.37 3.86
C ALA A 447 43.26 2.94 3.66
N PRO A 448 42.91 2.54 2.43
CA PRO A 448 42.59 1.14 2.16
C PRO A 448 43.74 0.29 2.68
N ASN A 449 43.42 -0.85 3.33
CA ASN A 449 44.42 -1.74 3.90
C ASN A 449 45.12 -2.54 2.78
N PHE A 450 45.87 -1.82 1.94
CA PHE A 450 46.75 -2.39 0.94
C PHE A 450 48.08 -2.69 1.60
N VAL A 451 48.45 -3.96 1.65
CA VAL A 451 49.83 -4.33 1.98
C VAL A 451 50.69 -3.98 0.76
N ARG A 452 51.87 -3.40 0.99
CA ARG A 452 52.85 -3.17 -0.10
C ARG A 452 53.11 -4.51 -0.80
N PRO A 453 52.90 -4.63 -2.13
CA PRO A 453 53.19 -5.86 -2.84
C PRO A 453 54.68 -6.17 -2.75
N VAL A 454 55.02 -7.37 -2.28
CA VAL A 454 56.40 -7.89 -2.27
C VAL A 454 56.51 -8.90 -3.41
N ALA A 455 57.53 -8.75 -4.26
CA ALA A 455 57.83 -9.73 -5.29
C ALA A 455 58.13 -11.08 -4.61
N LYS A 456 57.35 -12.13 -4.94
CA LYS A 456 57.70 -13.49 -4.52
C LYS A 456 58.95 -13.88 -5.31
N THR A 457 60.10 -13.94 -4.64
CA THR A 457 61.32 -14.50 -5.25
C THR A 457 61.02 -15.95 -5.66
N PRO A 458 61.15 -16.33 -6.94
CA PRO A 458 60.92 -17.70 -7.36
C PRO A 458 61.91 -18.62 -6.63
N ARG A 459 61.39 -19.69 -6.01
CA ARG A 459 62.13 -20.59 -5.10
C ARG A 459 63.13 -21.52 -5.82
N LYS A 460 63.64 -21.14 -6.99
CA LYS A 460 64.68 -21.86 -7.74
C LYS A 460 65.56 -20.86 -8.48
N VAL A 461 66.49 -20.24 -7.78
CA VAL A 461 67.73 -19.76 -8.40
C VAL A 461 68.74 -20.88 -8.14
N VAL A 462 68.97 -21.74 -9.13
CA VAL A 462 70.11 -22.67 -9.10
C VAL A 462 71.32 -21.82 -9.42
N SER A 463 72.23 -21.67 -8.46
CA SER A 463 73.54 -21.06 -8.69
C SER A 463 74.28 -21.88 -9.75
N LEU A 464 74.57 -21.28 -10.91
CA LEU A 464 75.46 -21.90 -11.89
C LEU A 464 76.88 -21.92 -11.29
N GLU A 465 77.29 -23.06 -10.76
CA GLU A 465 78.70 -23.31 -10.49
C GLU A 465 79.44 -23.37 -11.83
N ARG A 466 80.31 -22.40 -12.09
CA ARG A 466 81.29 -22.48 -13.17
C ARG A 466 82.27 -23.59 -12.82
N THR A 467 82.16 -24.72 -13.51
CA THR A 467 83.23 -25.72 -13.57
C THR A 467 84.38 -25.10 -14.36
N VAL A 468 85.49 -24.82 -13.67
CA VAL A 468 86.77 -24.49 -14.30
C VAL A 468 87.43 -25.83 -14.62
N GLY A 469 87.54 -26.15 -15.90
CA GLY A 469 88.24 -27.31 -16.44
C GLY A 469 88.89 -26.93 -17.75
#